data_AF-A0A6L5EHR6-F1
#
_entry.id   AF-A0A6L5EHR6-F1
#
_cell.length_a   1.000
_cell.length_b   1.000
_cell.length_c   1.000
_cell.angle_alpha   90.00
_cell.angle_beta   90.00
_cell.angle_gamma   90.00
#
_symmetry.space_group_name_H-M   'P 1'
#
loop_
_entity.id
_entity.type
_entity.pdbx_description
1 polymer ?
#
loop_
_entity_poly.entity_id
_entity_poly.type
_entity_poly.pdbx_seq_one_letter_code
_entity_poly.pdbx_strand_id
1 'polypeptide(L)'
;MNAIQESFTDKLFANYEANVKYQAIENAASHNGIFAALECRQSHVDNTPVFSLDLTKDKVTNQKASGRCWMFAALNTFRHKLISQYKLENFELSQAHT
;
A
#
# COMPACT_ATOMS: atom_id res chain seq x y z
N MET A 1 -34.51 13.37 -8.83
CA MET A 1 -33.14 13.19 -9.37
C MET A 1 -33.14 13.70 -10.80
N ASN A 2 -32.29 14.67 -11.12
CA ASN A 2 -32.16 15.14 -12.51
C ASN A 2 -31.36 14.12 -13.30
N ALA A 3 -31.87 13.72 -14.46
CA ALA A 3 -31.16 12.82 -15.36
C ALA A 3 -29.92 13.52 -15.94
N ILE A 4 -28.86 12.75 -16.17
CA ILE A 4 -27.69 13.23 -16.90
C ILE A 4 -28.13 13.50 -18.34
N GLN A 5 -27.85 14.71 -18.83
CA GLN A 5 -28.17 15.11 -20.21
C GLN A 5 -27.03 14.71 -21.15
N GLU A 6 -27.37 14.21 -22.33
CA GLU A 6 -26.40 13.83 -23.38
C GLU A 6 -25.50 15.00 -23.80
N SER A 7 -26.11 16.19 -23.95
CA SER A 7 -25.38 17.42 -24.28
C SER A 7 -24.33 17.83 -23.24
N PHE A 8 -24.45 17.33 -22.01
CA PHE A 8 -23.44 17.53 -20.97
C PHE A 8 -22.29 16.53 -21.12
N THR A 9 -22.58 15.25 -21.37
CA THR A 9 -21.54 14.23 -21.56
C THR A 9 -20.73 14.46 -22.83
N ASP A 10 -21.35 14.95 -23.90
CA ASP A 10 -20.66 15.27 -25.16
C ASP A 10 -19.61 16.37 -24.96
N LYS A 11 -19.94 17.39 -24.15
CA LYS A 11 -19.01 18.47 -23.80
C LYS A 11 -17.81 17.95 -23.01
N LEU A 12 -18.04 17.01 -22.08
CA LEU A 12 -16.97 16.40 -21.31
C LEU A 12 -16.08 15.52 -22.19
N PHE A 13 -16.68 14.73 -23.09
CA PHE A 13 -15.93 13.88 -24.01
C PHE A 13 -15.11 14.70 -25.01
N ALA A 14 -15.67 15.79 -25.56
CA ALA A 14 -14.90 16.70 -26.42
C ALA A 14 -13.72 17.35 -25.68
N ASN A 15 -13.89 17.73 -24.40
CA ASN A 15 -12.77 18.23 -23.58
C ASN A 15 -11.72 17.14 -23.34
N TYR A 16 -12.16 15.90 -23.13
CA TYR A 16 -11.31 14.75 -22.97
C TYR A 16 -10.46 14.50 -24.22
N GLU A 17 -11.09 14.43 -25.40
CA GLU A 17 -10.42 14.20 -26.69
C GLU A 17 -9.43 15.31 -27.06
N ALA A 18 -9.75 16.56 -26.70
CA ALA A 18 -8.88 17.70 -26.97
C ALA A 18 -7.55 17.68 -26.18
N ASN A 19 -7.45 16.85 -25.14
CA ASN A 19 -6.28 16.79 -24.27
C ASN A 19 -5.47 15.50 -24.48
N VAL A 20 -4.39 15.61 -25.25
CA VAL A 20 -3.46 14.51 -25.55
C VAL A 20 -2.89 13.81 -24.30
N LYS A 21 -2.82 14.51 -23.15
CA LYS A 21 -2.37 13.89 -21.90
C LYS A 21 -3.36 12.86 -21.40
N TYR A 22 -4.65 13.09 -21.58
CA TYR A 22 -5.69 12.16 -21.13
C TYR A 22 -5.70 10.88 -21.97
N GLN A 23 -5.45 10.97 -23.27
CA GLN A 23 -5.28 9.80 -24.14
C GLN A 23 -4.06 8.96 -23.72
N ALA A 24 -2.93 9.60 -23.42
CA ALA A 24 -1.75 8.89 -22.94
C ALA A 24 -1.99 8.19 -21.59
N ILE A 25 -2.69 8.86 -20.67
CA ILE A 25 -3.06 8.29 -19.36
C ILE A 25 -4.07 7.15 -19.51
N GLU A 26 -5.08 7.28 -20.39
CA GLU A 26 -6.05 6.22 -20.66
C GLU A 26 -5.36 4.96 -21.20
N ASN A 27 -4.49 5.09 -22.20
CA ASN A 27 -3.74 3.97 -22.76
C ASN A 27 -2.86 3.30 -21.69
N ALA A 28 -2.19 4.09 -20.85
CA ALA A 28 -1.35 3.56 -19.78
C ALA A 28 -2.18 2.82 -18.72
N ALA A 29 -3.29 3.40 -18.26
CA ALA A 29 -4.12 2.83 -17.19
C ALA A 29 -4.97 1.64 -17.66
N SER A 30 -5.51 1.67 -18.88
CA SER A 30 -6.30 0.57 -19.45
C SER A 30 -5.45 -0.67 -19.73
N HIS A 31 -4.19 -0.48 -20.15
CA HIS A 31 -3.29 -1.59 -20.43
C HIS A 31 -2.60 -2.15 -19.18
N ASN A 32 -2.14 -1.28 -18.27
CA ASN A 32 -1.28 -1.69 -17.15
C ASN A 32 -2.00 -1.73 -15.78
N GLY A 33 -3.21 -1.18 -15.69
CA GLY A 33 -3.89 -0.93 -14.42
C GLY A 33 -3.41 0.35 -13.72
N ILE A 34 -4.25 0.87 -12.81
CA ILE A 34 -4.06 2.21 -12.21
C ILE A 34 -2.77 2.28 -11.38
N PHE A 35 -2.47 1.26 -10.57
CA PHE A 35 -1.31 1.31 -9.67
C PHE A 35 0.03 1.34 -10.41
N ALA A 36 0.19 0.49 -11.43
CA ALA A 36 1.41 0.47 -12.24
C ALA A 36 1.52 1.73 -13.11
N ALA A 37 0.42 2.19 -13.68
CA ALA A 37 0.42 3.39 -14.53
C ALA A 37 0.76 4.69 -13.76
N LEU A 38 0.43 4.76 -12.47
CA LEU A 38 0.66 5.93 -11.62
C LEU A 38 1.88 5.81 -10.71
N GLU A 39 2.68 4.75 -10.86
CA GLU A 39 3.88 4.57 -10.05
C GLU A 39 4.89 5.70 -10.29
N CYS A 40 5.34 6.34 -9.21
CA CYS A 40 6.27 7.47 -9.28
C CYS A 40 7.69 7.03 -8.94
N ARG A 41 8.59 7.08 -9.92
CA ARG A 41 10.01 6.76 -9.73
C ARG A 41 10.67 7.60 -8.62
N GLN A 42 10.31 8.88 -8.50
CA GLN A 42 10.86 9.76 -7.47
C GLN A 42 10.48 9.28 -6.05
N SER A 43 9.27 8.75 -5.87
CA SER A 43 8.83 8.19 -4.59
C SER A 43 9.76 7.06 -4.11
N HIS A 44 10.29 6.24 -5.02
CA HIS A 44 11.25 5.19 -4.66
C HIS A 44 12.60 5.74 -4.22
N VAL A 45 13.06 6.83 -4.85
CA VAL A 45 14.30 7.50 -4.46
C VAL A 45 14.16 8.12 -3.07
N ASP A 46 13.03 8.79 -2.84
CA ASP A 46 12.74 9.49 -1.58
C ASP A 46 12.50 8.52 -0.41
N ASN A 47 12.02 7.29 -0.69
CA ASN A 47 11.72 6.26 0.31
C ASN A 47 12.81 5.16 0.40
N THR A 48 14.08 5.56 0.41
CA THR A 48 15.17 4.60 0.67
C THR A 48 15.12 4.12 2.14
N PRO A 49 15.12 2.81 2.44
CA PRO A 49 14.92 2.29 3.80
C PRO A 49 16.21 2.36 4.64
N VAL A 50 16.75 3.57 4.83
CA VAL A 50 17.93 3.85 5.65
C VAL A 50 17.51 4.76 6.79
N PHE A 51 17.66 4.27 8.01
CA PHE A 51 17.23 4.96 9.23
C PHE A 51 18.43 5.18 10.15
N SER A 52 18.49 6.34 10.83
CA SER A 52 19.55 6.65 11.80
C SER A 52 19.50 5.76 13.04
N LEU A 53 18.31 5.26 13.38
CA LEU A 53 18.06 4.34 14.47
C LEU A 53 17.28 3.14 13.95
N ASP A 54 17.90 1.97 14.01
CA ASP A 54 17.27 0.69 13.72
C ASP A 54 17.01 -0.05 15.04
N LEU A 55 15.73 -0.30 15.34
CA LEU A 55 15.29 -0.82 16.64
C LEU A 55 15.46 -2.34 16.74
N THR A 56 15.32 -3.07 15.62
CA THR A 56 15.32 -4.54 15.65
C THR A 56 15.56 -5.16 14.28
N LYS A 57 16.14 -6.36 14.27
CA LYS A 57 16.34 -7.22 13.08
C LYS A 57 15.45 -8.47 13.11
N ASP A 58 14.39 -8.44 13.91
CA ASP A 58 13.49 -9.57 14.10
C ASP A 58 12.77 -9.96 12.81
N LYS A 59 12.56 -11.26 12.60
CA LYS A 59 11.83 -11.76 11.42
C LYS A 59 10.38 -11.29 11.40
N VAL A 60 9.87 -10.96 10.22
CA VAL A 60 8.47 -10.55 10.04
C VAL A 60 7.49 -11.70 10.26
N THR A 61 6.32 -11.36 10.80
CA THR A 61 5.15 -12.25 10.95
C THR A 61 4.20 -12.10 9.75
N ASN A 62 3.38 -13.13 9.44
CA ASN A 62 2.40 -13.06 8.34
C ASN A 62 0.98 -13.44 8.77
N GLN A 63 0.05 -12.48 8.69
CA GLN A 63 -1.37 -12.69 9.04
C GLN A 63 -2.17 -13.46 7.97
N LYS A 64 -1.61 -13.64 6.77
CA LYS A 64 -2.26 -14.23 5.58
C LYS A 64 -3.55 -13.49 5.24
N ALA A 65 -4.52 -14.18 4.63
CA ALA A 65 -5.85 -13.64 4.32
C ALA A 65 -6.74 -13.55 5.57
N SER A 66 -6.32 -12.76 6.57
CA SER A 66 -7.11 -12.47 7.77
C SER A 66 -7.04 -10.99 8.13
N GLY A 67 -8.06 -10.47 8.83
CA GLY A 67 -8.13 -9.08 9.29
C GLY A 67 -7.43 -8.79 10.62
N ARG A 68 -6.41 -9.58 10.98
CA ARG A 68 -5.80 -9.59 12.33
C ARG A 68 -4.59 -8.66 12.50
N CYS A 69 -4.40 -7.68 11.61
CA CYS A 69 -3.23 -6.80 11.62
C CYS A 69 -2.99 -6.12 12.97
N TRP A 70 -4.05 -5.70 13.65
CA TRP A 70 -3.98 -5.07 14.98
C TRP A 70 -3.41 -6.02 16.05
N MET A 71 -3.79 -7.30 16.01
CA MET A 71 -3.27 -8.33 16.92
C MET A 71 -1.79 -8.59 16.63
N PHE A 72 -1.43 -8.73 15.35
CA PHE A 72 -0.05 -8.93 14.93
C PHE A 72 0.85 -7.75 15.33
N ALA A 73 0.38 -6.51 15.16
CA ALA A 73 1.12 -5.31 15.58
C ALA A 73 1.35 -5.24 17.10
N ALA A 74 0.31 -5.52 17.89
CA ALA A 74 0.43 -5.56 19.36
C ALA A 74 1.39 -6.66 19.83
N LEU A 75 1.22 -7.88 19.30
CA LEU A 75 2.06 -9.02 19.66
C LEU A 75 3.51 -8.85 19.22
N ASN A 76 3.78 -8.22 18.07
CA ASN A 76 5.14 -7.90 17.64
C ASN A 76 5.83 -6.92 18.61
N THR A 77 5.10 -5.92 19.10
CA THR A 77 5.62 -4.97 20.11
C THR A 77 6.06 -5.69 21.39
N PHE A 78 5.23 -6.61 21.91
CA PHE A 78 5.57 -7.37 23.12
C PHE A 78 6.72 -8.36 22.88
N ARG A 79 6.69 -9.05 21.74
CA ARG A 79 7.70 -10.01 21.31
C ARG A 79 9.11 -9.40 21.29
N HIS A 80 9.29 -8.17 20.80
CA HIS A 80 10.61 -7.54 20.72
C HIS A 80 11.30 -7.47 22.08
N LYS A 81 10.54 -7.12 23.12
CA LYS A 81 11.05 -7.08 24.50
C LYS A 81 11.41 -8.48 25.01
N LEU A 82 10.57 -9.49 24.76
CA LEU A 82 10.80 -10.87 25.18
C LEU A 82 12.03 -11.50 24.49
N ILE A 83 12.18 -11.26 23.19
CA ILE A 83 13.35 -11.68 22.41
C ILE A 83 14.63 -11.15 23.04
N SER A 84 14.68 -9.86 23.35
CA SER A 84 15.86 -9.23 23.95
C SER A 84 16.13 -9.75 25.37
N GLN A 85 15.09 -9.88 26.21
CA GLN A 85 15.23 -10.30 27.60
C GLN A 85 15.65 -11.76 27.75
N TYR A 86 15.08 -12.65 26.95
CA TYR A 86 15.28 -14.09 27.05
C TYR A 86 16.23 -14.66 25.99
N LYS A 87 16.84 -13.81 25.15
CA LYS A 87 17.79 -14.17 24.08
C LYS A 87 17.23 -15.23 23.11
N LEU A 88 16.00 -15.01 22.65
CA LEU A 88 15.29 -15.92 21.75
C LEU A 88 15.48 -15.50 20.29
N GLU A 89 15.80 -16.41 19.38
CA GLU A 89 16.12 -16.03 17.99
C GLU A 89 14.90 -15.90 17.06
N ASN A 90 13.88 -16.76 17.20
CA ASN A 90 12.73 -16.82 16.29
C ASN A 90 11.41 -16.99 17.06
N PHE A 91 11.20 -16.15 18.08
CA PHE A 91 10.04 -16.26 18.96
C PHE A 91 8.80 -15.54 18.40
N GLU A 92 7.63 -16.16 18.56
CA GLU A 92 6.33 -15.58 18.27
C GLU A 92 5.33 -15.90 19.39
N LEU A 93 4.43 -14.94 19.67
CA LEU A 93 3.25 -15.17 20.49
C LEU A 93 2.12 -15.71 19.62
N SER A 94 1.29 -16.60 20.18
CA SER A 94 0.17 -17.19 19.45
C SER A 94 -0.87 -16.11 19.09
N GLN A 95 -0.94 -15.75 17.80
CA GLN A 95 -1.89 -14.75 17.30
C GLN A 95 -3.30 -15.34 17.05
N ALA A 96 -3.47 -16.65 17.26
CA ALA A 96 -4.77 -17.33 17.17
C ALA A 96 -5.49 -17.41 18.53
N HIS A 97 -4.82 -17.03 19.62
CA HIS A 97 -5.32 -17.14 21.00
C HIS A 97 -5.60 -15.76 21.64
N THR A 98 -5.79 -14.76 20.79
CA THR A 98 -6.12 -13.36 21.11
C THR A 98 -7.44 -13.03 20.45
#